data_AF-A0A8T6IKT4-F1
#
_entry.id   AF-A0A8T6IKT4-F1
#
_cell.length_a   1.000
_cell.length_b   1.000
_cell.length_c   1.000
_cell.angle_alpha   90.00
_cell.angle_beta   90.00
_cell.angle_gamma   90.00
#
_symmetry.space_group_name_H-M   'P 1'
#
loop_
_entity.id
_entity.type
_entity.pdbx_description
1 polymer ?
#
loop_
_entity_poly.entity_id
_entity_poly.type
_entity_poly.pdbx_seq_one_letter_code
_entity_poly.pdbx_strand_id
1 'polypeptide(L)'
;MIQSRTRGDAPWVSGLSSPSPSCAAACSRAIASTRSRRPRPATAGSTTSKPASRPSRARTAWRSGSARWRPSSRTPGPSSNARSTVCRTERGARRFHALAGPAPVNADLCFLPAAEVAGRIRTRDISPVELTRAVLERIERHDGRVNAFAHLAPDLALDMAKAAEDAVLRGDELGPLHGVPVTIKDLHQLAGHPLALGSLTQAGQVADFDAPVTARLKAAGVILGKTTTPEFGWTGISRSPLTGITHNPWKHGL
;
A
#
# COMPACT_ATOMS: atom_id res chain seq x y z
N MET A 1 -41.69 -0.85 -29.64
CA MET A 1 -41.97 -1.82 -28.56
C MET A 1 -40.78 -2.76 -28.56
N ILE A 2 -39.75 -2.63 -27.71
CA ILE A 2 -39.73 -2.64 -26.25
C ILE A 2 -38.63 -1.67 -25.76
N GLN A 3 -38.90 -1.03 -24.62
CA GLN A 3 -38.22 0.13 -24.06
C GLN A 3 -36.91 -0.18 -23.33
N SER A 4 -36.09 0.86 -23.27
CA SER A 4 -35.01 1.14 -22.34
C SER A 4 -35.36 0.83 -20.87
N ARG A 5 -34.40 0.31 -20.12
CA ARG A 5 -34.37 0.41 -18.65
C ARG A 5 -32.99 0.88 -18.19
N THR A 6 -32.95 2.14 -17.81
CA THR A 6 -32.02 2.71 -16.85
C THR A 6 -32.26 2.09 -15.47
N ARG A 7 -31.19 1.68 -14.80
CA ARG A 7 -31.08 1.48 -13.35
C ARG A 7 -29.68 2.04 -13.02
N GLY A 8 -29.49 3.01 -12.14
CA GLY A 8 -30.27 3.35 -10.95
C GLY A 8 -29.23 3.44 -9.84
N ASP A 9 -29.04 4.65 -9.35
CA ASP A 9 -28.06 5.07 -8.37
C ASP A 9 -28.06 4.19 -7.11
N ALA A 10 -26.88 3.81 -6.64
CA ALA A 10 -26.70 3.16 -5.34
C ALA A 10 -26.33 4.22 -4.30
N PRO A 11 -27.20 4.53 -3.33
CA PRO A 11 -26.86 5.44 -2.24
C PRO A 11 -26.00 4.73 -1.19
N TRP A 12 -24.95 5.42 -0.77
CA TRP A 12 -24.13 5.09 0.39
C TRP A 12 -25.01 5.10 1.66
N VAL A 13 -25.14 3.95 2.31
CA VAL A 13 -25.85 3.83 3.58
C VAL A 13 -24.86 4.08 4.71
N SER A 14 -24.91 5.28 5.28
CA SER A 14 -24.34 5.63 6.57
C SER A 14 -25.33 5.22 7.68
N GLY A 15 -24.88 4.38 8.62
CA GLY A 15 -25.63 4.15 9.84
C GLY A 15 -25.50 2.74 10.40
N LEU A 16 -24.45 2.48 11.17
CA LEU A 16 -24.52 1.53 12.27
C LEU A 16 -23.78 2.09 13.48
N SER A 17 -24.59 2.40 14.48
CA SER A 17 -24.25 2.86 15.82
C SER A 17 -23.38 1.84 16.57
N SER A 18 -22.48 2.37 17.39
CA SER A 18 -21.58 1.63 18.29
C SER A 18 -22.35 0.79 19.32
N PRO A 19 -21.90 -0.43 19.67
CA PRO A 19 -22.34 -1.09 20.90
C PRO A 19 -21.43 -0.74 22.08
N SER A 20 -22.06 -0.32 23.19
CA SER A 20 -21.47 -0.07 24.51
C SER A 20 -21.04 -1.37 25.23
N PRO A 21 -20.13 -1.31 26.21
CA PRO A 21 -19.50 -2.48 26.81
C PRO A 21 -20.27 -3.00 28.04
N SER A 22 -20.63 -4.29 28.07
CA SER A 22 -20.83 -5.01 29.34
C SER A 22 -20.84 -6.53 29.13
N CYS A 23 -20.41 -7.26 30.16
CA CYS A 23 -20.38 -8.72 30.32
C CYS A 23 -19.22 -9.49 29.68
N ALA A 24 -18.03 -9.27 30.26
CA ALA A 24 -17.12 -10.38 30.55
C ALA A 24 -17.66 -11.14 31.78
N ALA A 25 -17.94 -12.45 31.64
CA ALA A 25 -17.77 -13.52 32.65
C ALA A 25 -18.75 -14.70 32.41
N ALA A 26 -18.24 -15.92 32.68
CA ALA A 26 -18.91 -17.23 32.64
C ALA A 26 -19.15 -17.80 31.23
N CYS A 27 -18.78 -19.04 30.88
CA CYS A 27 -18.66 -20.23 31.70
C CYS A 27 -17.63 -21.19 31.09
N SER A 28 -16.60 -21.53 31.86
CA SER A 28 -15.72 -22.66 31.58
C SER A 28 -16.31 -23.94 32.19
N ARG A 29 -16.03 -25.08 31.54
CA ARG A 29 -16.16 -26.49 31.99
C ARG A 29 -17.52 -27.16 31.79
N ALA A 30 -17.54 -28.12 30.85
CA ALA A 30 -17.93 -29.51 31.15
C ALA A 30 -17.30 -30.45 30.09
N ILE A 31 -16.48 -31.38 30.56
CA ILE A 31 -15.89 -32.50 29.84
C ILE A 31 -16.87 -33.70 29.95
N ALA A 32 -16.77 -34.60 28.97
CA ALA A 32 -17.24 -36.01 28.92
C ALA A 32 -18.45 -36.20 28.01
N SER A 33 -18.62 -37.26 27.24
CA SER A 33 -17.79 -38.40 26.84
C SER A 33 -18.69 -39.22 25.92
N THR A 34 -18.30 -39.50 24.68
CA THR A 34 -18.85 -40.66 23.95
C THR A 34 -17.91 -41.08 22.84
N ARG A 35 -17.12 -42.10 23.17
CA ARG A 35 -16.16 -42.79 22.33
C ARG A 35 -16.86 -44.01 21.73
N SER A 36 -17.38 -43.93 20.51
CA SER A 36 -17.86 -45.13 19.79
C SER A 36 -16.78 -45.65 18.85
N ARG A 37 -16.07 -46.68 19.33
CA ARG A 37 -15.21 -47.56 18.53
C ARG A 37 -16.08 -48.50 17.68
N ARG A 38 -15.68 -48.76 16.43
CA ARG A 38 -15.87 -50.03 15.69
C ARG A 38 -14.92 -50.06 14.47
N PRO A 39 -14.59 -51.24 13.89
CA PRO A 39 -13.20 -51.72 13.85
C PRO A 39 -12.59 -51.79 12.44
N ARG A 40 -11.25 -51.88 12.40
CA ARG A 40 -10.46 -52.29 11.23
C ARG A 40 -10.49 -53.82 11.04
N PRO A 41 -10.52 -54.35 9.81
CA PRO A 41 -10.05 -55.70 9.56
C PRO A 41 -8.54 -55.74 9.29
N ALA A 42 -7.93 -56.85 9.71
CA ALA A 42 -6.51 -57.14 9.72
C ALA A 42 -6.01 -57.82 8.44
N THR A 43 -4.69 -57.85 8.35
CA THR A 43 -3.75 -58.29 7.31
C THR A 43 -3.60 -59.81 7.12
N ALA A 44 -3.19 -60.21 5.91
CA ALA A 44 -2.24 -61.31 5.61
C ALA A 44 -1.45 -60.87 4.36
N GLY A 45 -0.11 -60.74 4.35
CA GLY A 45 0.90 -61.82 4.41
C GLY A 45 1.01 -62.47 3.00
N SER A 46 2.12 -62.53 2.27
CA SER A 46 3.52 -62.72 2.68
C SER A 46 4.50 -62.57 1.49
N THR A 47 5.68 -62.00 1.79
CA THR A 47 7.04 -62.38 1.36
C THR A 47 7.41 -62.68 -0.11
N THR A 48 8.43 -61.98 -0.60
CA THR A 48 9.67 -62.59 -1.11
C THR A 48 10.82 -61.57 -1.05
N SER A 49 12.04 -62.08 -0.87
CA SER A 49 13.21 -61.37 -0.34
C SER A 49 14.40 -61.38 -1.31
N LYS A 50 15.14 -60.26 -1.32
CA LYS A 50 16.64 -60.12 -1.41
C LYS A 50 17.33 -60.21 -2.80
N PRO A 51 18.62 -59.77 -2.96
CA PRO A 51 19.07 -58.36 -3.07
C PRO A 51 20.13 -58.10 -4.18
N ALA A 52 20.46 -56.82 -4.47
CA ALA A 52 21.74 -56.27 -4.99
C ALA A 52 21.44 -54.85 -5.54
N SER A 53 22.27 -53.82 -5.55
CA SER A 53 23.65 -53.52 -5.14
C SER A 53 23.78 -51.98 -5.19
N ARG A 54 24.57 -51.38 -4.28
CA ARG A 54 24.87 -49.93 -4.26
C ARG A 54 25.57 -49.48 -5.54
N PRO A 55 25.39 -48.21 -5.93
CA PRO A 55 26.57 -47.37 -6.14
C PRO A 55 26.56 -46.12 -5.26
N SER A 56 27.78 -45.75 -4.88
CA SER A 56 28.14 -44.65 -4.00
C SER A 56 28.37 -43.35 -4.76
N ARG A 57 28.14 -42.23 -4.06
CA ARG A 57 28.58 -40.84 -4.35
C ARG A 57 27.82 -40.18 -5.53
N ALA A 58 27.41 -38.93 -5.48
CA ALA A 58 27.97 -37.79 -4.78
C ALA A 58 26.88 -36.87 -4.19
N ARG A 59 27.09 -36.44 -2.94
CA ARG A 59 26.46 -35.25 -2.37
C ARG A 59 27.10 -34.04 -3.04
N THR A 60 26.40 -33.41 -3.99
CA THR A 60 26.68 -32.02 -4.37
C THR A 60 26.23 -31.13 -3.22
N ALA A 61 27.16 -30.88 -2.30
CA ALA A 61 27.05 -29.80 -1.34
C ALA A 61 27.00 -28.49 -2.15
N TRP A 62 25.85 -27.83 -2.12
CA TRP A 62 25.77 -26.42 -2.45
C TRP A 62 26.69 -25.68 -1.48
N ARG A 63 27.86 -25.27 -1.97
CA ARG A 63 28.73 -24.33 -1.25
C ARG A 63 27.93 -23.06 -1.05
N SER A 64 27.60 -22.78 0.20
CA SER A 64 27.31 -21.44 0.68
C SER A 64 28.54 -20.56 0.39
N GLY A 65 28.49 -19.84 -0.73
CA GLY A 65 29.41 -18.74 -0.99
C GLY A 65 29.11 -17.62 -0.01
N SER A 66 29.68 -17.68 1.20
CA SER A 66 29.78 -16.52 2.07
C SER A 66 30.76 -15.55 1.41
N ALA A 67 30.25 -14.64 0.59
CA ALA A 67 30.98 -13.46 0.15
C ALA A 67 31.26 -12.60 1.40
N ARG A 68 32.39 -12.87 2.05
CA ARG A 68 32.93 -12.07 3.13
C ARG A 68 33.38 -10.75 2.54
N TRP A 69 32.51 -9.75 2.61
CA TRP A 69 32.85 -8.37 2.30
C TRP A 69 33.94 -7.91 3.28
N ARG A 70 35.13 -7.61 2.77
CA ARG A 70 36.22 -6.98 3.54
C ARG A 70 36.13 -5.47 3.35
N PRO A 71 36.00 -4.65 4.40
CA PRO A 71 36.21 -3.22 4.26
C PRO A 71 37.71 -2.96 4.08
N SER A 72 38.08 -2.21 3.04
CA SER A 72 39.42 -1.64 2.92
C SER A 72 39.56 -0.52 3.95
N SER A 73 40.35 -0.76 5.00
CA SER A 73 40.79 0.29 5.91
C SER A 73 41.80 1.19 5.21
N ARG A 74 41.34 2.33 4.68
CA ARG A 74 42.18 3.50 4.47
C ARG A 74 41.77 4.55 5.48
N THR A 75 42.60 4.72 6.50
CA THR A 75 42.53 5.82 7.47
C THR A 75 43.11 7.09 6.84
N PRO A 76 42.38 8.21 6.83
CA PRO A 76 42.99 9.54 6.73
C PRO A 76 43.32 10.05 8.14
N GLY A 77 44.57 10.45 8.36
CA GLY A 77 45.00 11.13 9.59
C GLY A 77 44.42 12.56 9.70
N PRO A 78 44.48 13.17 10.90
CA PRO A 78 43.78 14.42 11.18
C PRO A 78 44.60 15.62 10.71
N SER A 79 43.95 16.57 10.03
CA SER A 79 44.45 17.95 9.96
C SER A 79 43.47 18.88 10.66
N SER A 80 44.05 19.68 11.53
CA SER A 80 43.42 20.59 12.48
C SER A 80 43.02 21.92 11.83
N ASN A 81 42.06 22.57 12.49
CA ASN A 81 41.73 23.99 12.43
C ASN A 81 41.05 24.51 11.15
N ALA A 82 39.71 24.52 11.18
CA ALA A 82 38.98 25.70 10.73
C ALA A 82 37.85 26.00 11.71
N ARG A 83 37.96 27.20 12.26
CA ARG A 83 37.11 27.80 13.28
C ARG A 83 35.69 27.94 12.76
N SER A 84 34.76 27.68 13.68
CA SER A 84 33.33 27.93 13.58
C SER A 84 32.98 29.29 12.96
N THR A 85 32.23 29.24 11.87
CA THR A 85 31.22 30.25 11.59
C THR A 85 29.93 29.50 11.30
N VAL A 86 29.17 29.26 12.36
CA VAL A 86 27.75 28.92 12.24
C VAL A 86 27.10 30.12 11.58
N CYS A 87 26.93 30.06 10.26
CA CYS A 87 26.07 31.00 9.55
C CYS A 87 24.65 30.62 9.96
N ARG A 88 24.18 31.21 11.06
CA ARG A 88 22.79 31.19 11.48
C ARG A 88 22.05 32.04 10.46
N THR A 89 21.78 31.48 9.28
CA THR A 89 20.82 32.10 8.37
C THR A 89 19.47 31.95 9.07
N GLU A 90 18.95 33.09 9.49
CA GLU A 90 17.56 33.22 9.90
C GLU A 90 16.71 32.75 8.71
N ARG A 91 16.36 31.46 8.72
CA ARG A 91 15.29 30.92 7.88
C ARG A 91 14.00 31.49 8.46
N GLY A 92 13.75 32.77 8.14
CA GLY A 92 12.47 33.40 8.34
C GLY A 92 11.39 32.43 7.88
N ALA A 93 10.37 32.26 8.70
CA ALA A 93 9.29 31.33 8.50
C ALA A 93 8.56 31.67 7.19
N ARG A 94 9.06 31.15 6.07
CA ARG A 94 8.28 31.05 4.84
C ARG A 94 7.12 30.12 5.20
N ARG A 95 5.95 30.71 5.41
CA ARG A 95 4.68 29.98 5.30
C ARG A 95 4.65 29.43 3.88
N PHE A 96 4.02 28.27 3.67
CA PHE A 96 3.71 27.86 2.29
C PHE A 96 3.11 29.07 1.58
N HIS A 97 3.58 29.37 0.37
CA HIS A 97 2.98 30.43 -0.42
C HIS A 97 1.52 30.03 -0.67
N ALA A 98 0.64 30.48 0.22
CA ALA A 98 -0.78 30.35 0.03
C ALA A 98 -1.10 31.18 -1.21
N LEU A 99 -1.28 30.51 -2.34
CA LEU A 99 -2.02 31.08 -3.44
C LEU A 99 -3.40 31.43 -2.85
N ALA A 100 -3.62 32.72 -2.61
CA ALA A 100 -4.79 33.21 -1.90
C ALA A 100 -6.06 32.90 -2.72
N GLY A 101 -7.01 32.17 -2.13
CA GLY A 101 -8.31 31.82 -2.70
C GLY A 101 -8.39 30.39 -3.24
N PRO A 102 -9.61 29.87 -3.55
CA PRO A 102 -9.76 28.61 -4.27
C PRO A 102 -9.22 28.82 -5.70
N ALA A 103 -7.91 28.65 -5.85
CA ALA A 103 -7.28 28.67 -7.14
C ALA A 103 -7.88 27.53 -8.00
N PRO A 104 -8.15 27.77 -9.29
CA PRO A 104 -8.56 26.70 -10.19
C PRO A 104 -7.53 25.57 -10.10
N VAL A 105 -7.99 24.32 -10.16
CA VAL A 105 -7.12 23.13 -10.10
C VAL A 105 -5.89 23.38 -10.94
N ASN A 106 -4.75 23.61 -10.30
CA ASN A 106 -3.55 23.99 -11.03
C ASN A 106 -3.08 22.70 -11.71
N ALA A 107 -3.56 22.47 -12.94
CA ALA A 107 -3.33 21.24 -13.69
C ALA A 107 -1.84 20.92 -13.74
N ASP A 108 -1.00 21.95 -13.75
CA ASP A 108 0.46 21.87 -13.72
C ASP A 108 0.96 21.08 -12.50
N LEU A 109 0.38 21.24 -11.32
CA LEU A 109 0.80 20.52 -10.10
C LEU A 109 0.70 19.00 -10.26
N CYS A 110 -0.37 18.52 -10.90
CA CYS A 110 -0.62 17.09 -11.09
C CYS A 110 0.29 16.45 -12.15
N PHE A 111 1.01 17.26 -12.92
CA PHE A 111 1.95 16.79 -13.95
C PHE A 111 3.42 16.95 -13.55
N LEU A 112 3.71 17.54 -12.39
CA LEU A 112 5.08 17.67 -11.91
C LEU A 112 5.71 16.30 -11.62
N PRO A 113 6.98 16.08 -11.97
CA PRO A 113 7.72 14.88 -11.57
C PRO A 113 7.78 14.75 -10.04
N ALA A 114 7.68 13.53 -9.52
CA ALA A 114 7.68 13.26 -8.07
C ALA A 114 8.91 13.85 -7.34
N ALA A 115 10.09 13.80 -7.97
CA ALA A 115 11.31 14.37 -7.38
C ALA A 115 11.24 15.90 -7.26
N GLU A 116 10.60 16.56 -8.23
CA GLU A 116 10.39 18.01 -8.22
C GLU A 116 9.35 18.39 -7.18
N VAL A 117 8.23 17.66 -7.10
CA VAL A 117 7.23 17.81 -6.05
C VAL A 117 7.87 17.71 -4.67
N ALA A 118 8.63 16.65 -4.41
CA ALA A 118 9.32 16.46 -3.13
C ALA A 118 10.30 17.60 -2.83
N GLY A 119 10.98 18.14 -3.86
CA GLY A 119 11.84 19.31 -3.74
C GLY A 119 11.08 20.58 -3.34
N ARG A 120 10.00 20.87 -4.04
CA ARG A 120 9.13 22.04 -3.81
C ARG A 120 8.40 21.97 -2.46
N ILE A 121 8.03 20.77 -1.99
CA ILE A 121 7.49 20.58 -0.64
C ILE A 121 8.56 20.90 0.41
N ARG A 122 9.80 20.43 0.22
CA ARG A 122 10.92 20.70 1.13
C ARG A 122 11.25 22.20 1.23
N THR A 123 11.15 22.94 0.13
CA THR A 123 11.37 24.40 0.09
C THR A 123 10.15 25.22 0.51
N ARG A 124 9.00 24.57 0.77
CA ARG A 124 7.71 25.17 1.10
C ARG A 124 7.08 25.96 -0.04
N ASP A 125 7.45 25.66 -1.27
CA ASP A 125 6.85 26.23 -2.48
C ASP A 125 5.49 25.58 -2.80
N ILE A 126 5.28 24.32 -2.40
CA ILE A 126 4.02 23.59 -2.57
C ILE A 126 3.63 22.95 -1.23
N SER A 127 2.37 23.12 -0.81
CA SER A 127 1.81 22.37 0.31
C SER A 127 1.47 20.94 -0.12
N PRO A 128 1.84 19.89 0.65
CA PRO A 128 1.39 18.52 0.38
C PRO A 128 -0.12 18.37 0.51
N VAL A 129 -0.79 19.19 1.35
CA VAL A 129 -2.25 19.20 1.50
C VAL A 129 -2.91 19.78 0.25
N GLU A 130 -2.41 20.91 -0.26
CA GLU A 130 -2.88 21.52 -1.51
C GLU A 130 -2.71 20.56 -2.69
N LEU A 131 -1.54 19.95 -2.81
CA LEU A 131 -1.27 18.97 -3.86
C LEU A 131 -2.22 17.76 -3.77
N THR A 132 -2.41 17.21 -2.57
CA THR A 132 -3.28 16.05 -2.37
C THR A 132 -4.72 16.38 -2.75
N ARG A 133 -5.23 17.57 -2.38
CA ARG A 133 -6.56 18.05 -2.80
C ARG A 133 -6.66 18.17 -4.32
N ALA A 134 -5.67 18.80 -4.97
CA ALA A 134 -5.65 18.95 -6.42
C ALA A 134 -5.67 17.60 -7.15
N VAL A 135 -4.97 16.60 -6.61
CA VAL A 135 -4.98 15.23 -7.17
C VAL A 135 -6.34 14.55 -6.94
N LEU A 136 -6.93 14.66 -5.75
CA LEU A 136 -8.26 14.10 -5.47
C LEU A 136 -9.35 14.71 -6.36
N GLU A 137 -9.36 16.03 -6.55
CA GLU A 137 -10.27 16.72 -7.47
C GLU A 137 -10.06 16.31 -8.94
N ARG A 138 -8.82 16.00 -9.32
CA ARG A 138 -8.52 15.45 -10.66
C ARG A 138 -9.05 14.03 -10.82
N ILE A 139 -8.93 13.19 -9.78
CA ILE A 139 -9.50 11.83 -9.76
C ILE A 139 -11.01 11.92 -9.92
N GLU A 140 -11.69 12.75 -9.13
CA GLU A 140 -13.13 12.95 -9.21
C GLU A 140 -13.60 13.31 -10.62
N ARG A 141 -12.90 14.22 -11.32
CA ARG A 141 -13.24 14.66 -12.67
C ARG A 141 -13.04 13.60 -13.76
N HIS A 142 -12.11 12.67 -13.59
CA HIS A 142 -11.66 11.80 -14.69
C HIS A 142 -11.88 10.31 -14.46
N ASP A 143 -11.92 9.85 -13.21
CA ASP A 143 -11.91 8.41 -12.92
C ASP A 143 -13.21 7.72 -13.32
N GLY A 144 -14.33 8.44 -13.41
CA GLY A 144 -15.57 7.89 -14.01
C GLY A 144 -15.40 7.41 -15.46
N ARG A 145 -14.40 7.91 -16.20
CA ARG A 145 -14.07 7.45 -17.56
C ARG A 145 -12.87 6.49 -17.59
N VAL A 146 -11.97 6.57 -16.62
CA VAL A 146 -10.71 5.78 -16.62
C VAL A 146 -10.86 4.51 -15.80
N ASN A 147 -11.62 4.53 -14.70
CA ASN A 147 -11.79 3.44 -13.75
C ASN A 147 -10.45 2.89 -13.22
N ALA A 148 -9.57 3.80 -12.79
CA ALA A 148 -8.25 3.48 -12.25
C ALA A 148 -8.29 3.07 -10.77
N PHE A 149 -9.29 3.50 -10.00
CA PHE A 149 -9.36 3.21 -8.56
C PHE A 149 -10.40 2.13 -8.25
N ALA A 150 -9.97 1.11 -7.49
CA ALA A 150 -10.87 0.12 -6.89
C ALA A 150 -11.44 0.64 -5.56
N HIS A 151 -10.65 1.46 -4.84
CA HIS A 151 -11.06 2.10 -3.60
C HIS A 151 -10.25 3.38 -3.41
N LEU A 152 -10.92 4.53 -3.30
CA LEU A 152 -10.29 5.80 -2.97
C LEU A 152 -10.37 6.02 -1.45
N ALA A 153 -9.32 6.56 -0.84
CA ALA A 153 -9.26 6.84 0.60
C ALA A 153 -8.92 8.33 0.87
N PRO A 154 -9.83 9.28 0.58
CA PRO A 154 -9.55 10.72 0.68
C PRO A 154 -9.16 11.17 2.10
N ASP A 155 -9.85 10.65 3.12
CA ASP A 155 -9.59 11.03 4.51
C ASP A 155 -8.18 10.62 4.95
N LEU A 156 -7.80 9.36 4.67
CA LEU A 156 -6.44 8.87 4.89
C LEU A 156 -5.42 9.77 4.19
N ALA A 157 -5.65 10.06 2.90
CA ALA A 157 -4.72 10.85 2.10
C ALA A 157 -4.53 12.26 2.68
N LEU A 158 -5.63 12.92 3.06
CA LEU A 158 -5.59 14.27 3.62
C LEU A 158 -4.93 14.30 5.00
N ASP A 159 -5.17 13.29 5.84
CA ASP A 159 -4.53 13.23 7.17
C ASP A 159 -3.03 12.94 7.06
N MET A 160 -2.63 12.06 6.15
CA MET A 160 -1.22 11.84 5.82
C MET A 160 -0.56 13.12 5.25
N ALA A 161 -1.27 13.86 4.39
CA ALA A 161 -0.76 15.10 3.82
C ALA A 161 -0.57 16.20 4.89
N LYS A 162 -1.51 16.33 5.84
CA LYS A 162 -1.37 17.25 6.99
C LYS A 162 -0.17 16.88 7.86
N ALA A 163 -0.02 15.60 8.20
CA ALA A 163 1.13 15.13 8.97
C ALA A 163 2.46 15.41 8.25
N ALA A 164 2.49 15.28 6.91
CA ALA A 164 3.64 15.64 6.10
C ALA A 164 3.89 17.15 6.12
N GLU A 165 2.85 17.99 6.03
CA GLU A 165 2.96 19.44 6.13
C GLU A 165 3.56 19.87 7.48
N ASP A 166 3.04 19.31 8.58
CA ASP A 166 3.51 19.60 9.93
C ASP A 166 4.99 19.25 10.11
N ALA A 167 5.45 18.13 9.55
CA ALA A 167 6.86 17.74 9.59
C ALA A 167 7.77 18.76 8.86
N VAL A 168 7.31 19.30 7.72
CA VAL A 168 8.03 20.36 6.99
C VAL A 168 8.10 21.65 7.82
N LEU A 169 7.01 21.99 8.51
CA LEU A 169 6.94 23.19 9.35
C LEU A 169 7.84 23.08 10.59
N ARG A 170 7.89 21.91 11.23
CA ARG A 170 8.81 21.61 12.33
C ARG A 170 10.29 21.57 11.90
N GLY A 171 10.55 21.34 10.62
CA GLY A 171 11.91 21.22 10.09
C GLY A 171 12.53 19.85 10.36
N ASP A 172 11.70 18.80 10.40
CA ASP A 172 12.13 17.43 10.58
C ASP A 172 13.02 16.95 9.41
N GLU A 173 13.73 15.84 9.59
CA GLU A 173 14.42 15.18 8.47
C GLU A 173 13.40 14.52 7.54
N LEU A 174 13.40 14.94 6.27
CA LEU A 174 12.36 14.58 5.31
C LEU A 174 12.84 13.49 4.35
N GLY A 175 12.03 12.45 4.18
CA GLY A 175 12.31 11.36 3.24
C GLY A 175 12.24 11.77 1.77
N PRO A 176 12.71 10.90 0.85
CA PRO A 176 12.82 11.23 -0.58
C PRO A 176 11.48 11.45 -1.29
N LEU A 177 10.37 10.90 -0.76
CA LEU A 177 9.01 11.05 -1.30
C LEU A 177 8.10 11.88 -0.37
N HIS A 178 8.67 12.64 0.56
CA HIS A 178 7.90 13.30 1.61
C HIS A 178 6.76 14.16 1.05
N GLY A 179 5.53 13.86 1.47
CA GLY A 179 4.32 14.57 1.02
C GLY A 179 3.89 14.29 -0.42
N VAL A 180 4.56 13.39 -1.16
CA VAL A 180 4.22 13.04 -2.54
C VAL A 180 3.04 12.04 -2.54
N PRO A 181 1.94 12.31 -3.27
CA PRO A 181 0.85 11.37 -3.44
C PRO A 181 1.25 10.12 -4.23
N VAL A 182 0.85 8.95 -3.73
CA VAL A 182 1.09 7.63 -4.32
C VAL A 182 -0.15 6.76 -4.22
N THR A 183 -0.19 5.69 -5.00
CA THR A 183 -1.27 4.70 -4.97
C THR A 183 -0.71 3.32 -4.65
N ILE A 184 -1.56 2.44 -4.10
CA ILE A 184 -1.21 1.05 -3.81
C ILE A 184 -2.06 0.15 -4.69
N LYS A 185 -1.46 -0.71 -5.51
CA LYS A 185 -2.23 -1.69 -6.29
C LYS A 185 -3.08 -2.57 -5.38
N ASP A 186 -4.30 -2.93 -5.78
CA ASP A 186 -5.18 -3.87 -5.06
C ASP A 186 -4.67 -5.33 -5.10
N LEU A 187 -3.36 -5.51 -4.98
CA LEU A 187 -2.65 -6.79 -4.80
C LEU A 187 -1.75 -6.76 -3.57
N HIS A 188 -1.59 -5.59 -2.94
CA HIS A 188 -0.75 -5.39 -1.77
C HIS A 188 -1.60 -5.00 -0.58
N GLN A 189 -1.30 -5.54 0.59
CA GLN A 189 -2.03 -5.23 1.81
C GLN A 189 -1.78 -3.78 2.25
N LEU A 190 -2.86 -3.09 2.63
CA LEU A 190 -2.88 -1.79 3.31
C LEU A 190 -3.79 -1.96 4.53
N ALA A 191 -3.22 -1.92 5.73
CA ALA A 191 -3.93 -2.25 6.95
C ALA A 191 -5.21 -1.40 7.10
N GLY A 192 -6.32 -2.05 7.44
CA GLY A 192 -7.64 -1.44 7.61
C GLY A 192 -8.35 -1.06 6.31
N HIS A 193 -7.79 -1.37 5.14
CA HIS A 193 -8.37 -1.05 3.83
C HIS A 193 -8.72 -2.32 3.04
N PRO A 194 -9.61 -2.22 2.03
CA PRO A 194 -10.00 -3.36 1.21
C PRO A 194 -8.80 -4.03 0.51
N LEU A 195 -8.88 -5.35 0.40
CA LEU A 195 -7.95 -6.19 -0.37
C LEU A 195 -8.76 -7.21 -1.18
N ALA A 196 -9.29 -6.77 -2.31
CA ALA A 196 -10.21 -7.59 -3.09
C ALA A 196 -9.53 -8.34 -4.25
N LEU A 197 -8.24 -8.07 -4.52
CA LEU A 197 -7.47 -8.75 -5.57
C LEU A 197 -8.16 -8.71 -6.94
N GLY A 198 -9.00 -7.69 -7.18
CA GLY A 198 -9.86 -7.61 -8.35
C GLY A 198 -10.82 -8.80 -8.57
N SER A 199 -11.10 -9.63 -7.55
CA SER A 199 -11.92 -10.84 -7.63
C SER A 199 -13.20 -10.72 -6.80
N LEU A 200 -14.31 -11.26 -7.32
CA LEU A 200 -15.56 -11.40 -6.56
C LEU A 200 -15.39 -12.35 -5.35
N THR A 201 -14.46 -13.30 -5.41
CA THR A 201 -14.21 -14.26 -4.33
C THR A 201 -13.56 -13.64 -3.09
N GLN A 202 -12.98 -12.45 -3.24
CA GLN A 202 -12.32 -11.69 -2.18
C GLN A 202 -13.09 -10.40 -1.85
N ALA A 203 -14.31 -10.24 -2.36
CA ALA A 203 -15.14 -9.08 -2.06
C ALA A 203 -15.38 -8.97 -0.55
N GLY A 204 -15.21 -7.77 0.00
CA GLY A 204 -15.38 -7.50 1.43
C GLY A 204 -14.18 -7.86 2.32
N GLN A 205 -13.10 -8.43 1.77
CA GLN A 205 -11.89 -8.67 2.54
C GLN A 205 -11.18 -7.34 2.88
N VAL A 206 -10.68 -7.26 4.11
CA VAL A 206 -9.92 -6.13 4.63
C VAL A 206 -8.54 -6.63 5.04
N ALA A 207 -7.49 -5.88 4.71
CA ALA A 207 -6.13 -6.25 5.09
C ALA A 207 -5.86 -5.95 6.57
N ASP A 208 -5.26 -6.92 7.28
CA ASP A 208 -4.91 -6.77 8.70
C ASP A 208 -3.53 -6.14 8.94
N PHE A 209 -2.68 -6.09 7.91
CA PHE A 209 -1.31 -5.60 8.00
C PHE A 209 -0.90 -4.82 6.75
N ASP A 210 0.17 -4.05 6.85
CA ASP A 210 0.78 -3.39 5.69
C ASP A 210 1.80 -4.32 5.04
N ALA A 211 1.71 -4.54 3.72
CA ALA A 211 2.77 -5.20 2.99
C ALA A 211 4.10 -4.40 3.12
N PRO A 212 5.29 -5.01 3.01
CA PRO A 212 6.55 -4.29 3.20
C PRO A 212 6.72 -3.06 2.32
N VAL A 213 6.23 -3.11 1.07
CA VAL A 213 6.23 -1.96 0.15
C VAL A 213 5.24 -0.87 0.60
N THR A 214 4.04 -1.27 1.04
CA THR A 214 3.02 -0.35 1.55
C THR A 214 3.52 0.36 2.79
N ALA A 215 4.12 -0.36 3.75
CA ALA A 215 4.67 0.24 4.96
C ALA A 215 5.75 1.29 4.66
N ARG A 216 6.64 1.01 3.70
CA ARG A 216 7.68 1.95 3.26
C ARG A 216 7.09 3.17 2.55
N LEU A 217 6.09 2.99 1.70
CA LEU A 217 5.41 4.09 1.02
C LEU A 217 4.61 4.95 2.00
N LYS A 218 3.93 4.33 2.96
CA LYS A 218 3.18 5.01 4.03
C LYS A 218 4.08 5.85 4.92
N ALA A 219 5.31 5.40 5.19
CA ALA A 219 6.31 6.16 5.93
C ALA A 219 6.97 7.28 5.11
N ALA A 220 6.93 7.21 3.77
CA ALA A 220 7.67 8.12 2.91
C ALA A 220 6.79 9.14 2.17
N GLY A 221 5.52 8.86 1.90
CA GLY A 221 4.63 9.69 1.07
C GLY A 221 3.17 9.60 1.52
N VAL A 222 2.25 10.02 0.65
CA VAL A 222 0.81 10.13 0.95
C VAL A 222 0.02 9.10 0.13
N ILE A 223 -0.70 8.18 0.77
CA ILE A 223 -1.46 7.14 0.06
C ILE A 223 -2.86 7.65 -0.30
N LEU A 224 -3.18 7.68 -1.60
CA LEU A 224 -4.49 8.09 -2.12
C LEU A 224 -5.55 6.99 -2.03
N GLY A 225 -5.13 5.73 -2.08
CA GLY A 225 -6.02 4.58 -2.10
C GLY A 225 -5.49 3.41 -2.92
N LYS A 226 -6.42 2.59 -3.39
CA LYS A 226 -6.20 1.31 -4.05
C LYS A 226 -6.56 1.37 -5.53
N THR A 227 -5.64 0.97 -6.41
CA THR A 227 -5.89 0.94 -7.85
C THR A 227 -6.47 -0.38 -8.32
N THR A 228 -7.33 -0.30 -9.34
CA THR A 228 -7.91 -1.43 -10.04
C THR A 228 -6.82 -2.33 -10.60
N THR A 229 -7.07 -3.63 -10.55
CA THR A 229 -6.16 -4.69 -11.00
C THR A 229 -6.96 -5.74 -11.74
N PRO A 230 -6.37 -6.48 -12.69
CA PRO A 230 -6.97 -7.73 -13.10
C PRO A 230 -7.08 -8.68 -11.91
N GLU A 231 -8.06 -9.57 -11.97
CA GLU A 231 -8.27 -10.63 -10.98
C GLU A 231 -6.92 -11.31 -10.66
N PHE A 232 -6.55 -11.36 -9.39
CA PHE A 232 -5.28 -11.90 -8.87
C PHE A 232 -3.98 -11.41 -9.55
N GLY A 233 -4.03 -10.36 -10.37
CA GLY A 233 -2.89 -9.91 -11.17
C GLY A 233 -2.50 -10.87 -12.30
N TRP A 234 -3.36 -11.81 -12.73
CA TRP A 234 -2.96 -12.89 -13.64
C TRP A 234 -2.82 -12.46 -15.11
N THR A 235 -3.32 -11.26 -15.49
CA THR A 235 -3.23 -10.73 -16.86
C THR A 235 -2.44 -9.42 -16.93
N GLY A 236 -2.00 -9.07 -18.15
CA GLY A 236 -1.44 -7.75 -18.47
C GLY A 236 -2.47 -6.68 -18.81
N ILE A 237 -3.78 -6.98 -18.68
CA ILE A 237 -4.87 -6.07 -19.04
C ILE A 237 -5.77 -5.90 -17.82
N SER A 238 -5.95 -4.68 -17.34
CA SER A 238 -6.74 -4.39 -16.13
C SER A 238 -8.25 -4.56 -16.31
N ARG A 239 -8.67 -5.83 -16.40
CA ARG A 239 -10.06 -6.26 -16.38
C ARG A 239 -10.35 -7.03 -15.09
N SER A 240 -11.15 -6.42 -14.23
CA SER A 240 -11.62 -7.01 -12.99
C SER A 240 -13.08 -7.43 -13.11
N PRO A 241 -13.43 -8.67 -12.75
CA PRO A 241 -14.83 -9.06 -12.52
C PRO A 241 -15.53 -8.23 -11.43
N LEU A 242 -14.78 -7.67 -10.47
CA LEU A 242 -15.31 -6.90 -9.36
C LEU A 242 -15.48 -5.41 -9.69
N THR A 243 -14.46 -4.76 -10.25
CA THR A 243 -14.44 -3.30 -10.45
C THR A 243 -14.54 -2.88 -11.91
N GLY A 244 -14.65 -3.82 -12.85
CA GLY A 244 -14.77 -3.53 -14.29
C GLY A 244 -13.42 -3.35 -14.99
N ILE A 245 -13.43 -2.60 -16.09
CA ILE A 245 -12.26 -2.41 -16.96
C ILE A 245 -11.65 -1.04 -16.70
N THR A 246 -10.35 -0.98 -16.44
CA THR A 246 -9.60 0.29 -16.48
C THR A 246 -9.29 0.64 -17.93
N HIS A 247 -9.69 1.83 -18.37
CA HIS A 247 -9.46 2.31 -19.72
C HIS A 247 -8.16 3.10 -19.85
N ASN A 248 -7.58 3.07 -21.05
CA ASN A 248 -6.40 3.87 -21.37
C ASN A 248 -6.78 5.37 -21.45
N PRO A 249 -6.13 6.27 -20.68
CA PRO A 249 -6.45 7.70 -20.68
C PRO A 249 -6.20 8.42 -22.02
N TRP A 250 -5.41 7.84 -22.92
CA TRP A 250 -5.15 8.39 -24.27
C TRP A 250 -6.18 7.96 -25.30
N LYS A 251 -6.78 6.76 -25.13
CA LYS A 251 -7.83 6.25 -26.01
C LYS A 251 -8.72 5.27 -25.26
N HIS A 252 -9.95 5.72 -25.00
CA HIS A 252 -10.95 4.93 -24.31
C HIS A 252 -11.39 3.70 -25.12
N GLY A 253 -11.63 2.57 -24.45
CA GLY A 253 -12.11 1.34 -25.07
C GLY A 253 -11.05 0.49 -25.79
N LEU A 254 -9.77 0.81 -25.64
CA LEU A 254 -8.66 -0.11 -25.94
C LEU A 254 -8.53 -1.21 -24.88
#